data_AF-A0A1J0GMU7-F1
#
_entry.id   AF-A0A1J0GMU7-F1
#
_cell.length_a   1.000
_cell.length_b   1.000
_cell.length_c   1.000
_cell.angle_alpha   90.00
_cell.angle_beta   90.00
_cell.angle_gamma   90.00
#
_symmetry.space_group_name_H-M   'P 1'
#
loop_
_entity.id
_entity.type
_entity.pdbx_description
1 polymer ?
#
loop_
_entity_poly.entity_id
_entity_poly.type
_entity_poly.pdbx_seq_one_letter_code
_entity_poly.pdbx_strand_id
1 'polypeptide(L)'
;MEYKLLTQQDIAGRWQLTVRAVENCRKAGIITAVKGVPGIRFNLQQIEELEGTKLERFSPIERKKLEREIEALKQKIATYEDVRAIILSASTKMINL
;
A
#
# COMPACT_ATOMS: atom_id res chain seq x y z
N MET A 1 -0.68 1.96 -17.68
CA MET A 1 -1.18 3.08 -16.85
C MET A 1 -0.34 4.30 -17.20
N GLU A 2 -0.97 5.44 -17.44
CA GLU A 2 -0.30 6.68 -17.83
C GLU A 2 0.23 7.37 -16.56
N TYR A 3 1.55 7.53 -16.44
CA TYR A 3 2.17 8.18 -15.27
C TYR A 3 2.03 9.70 -15.38
N LYS A 4 0.84 10.23 -15.07
CA LYS A 4 0.59 11.66 -15.09
C LYS A 4 1.09 12.30 -13.79
N LEU A 5 2.12 13.14 -13.91
CA LEU A 5 2.61 13.97 -12.81
C LEU A 5 1.90 15.32 -12.82
N LEU A 6 1.44 15.75 -11.65
CA LEU A 6 0.78 17.04 -11.47
C LEU A 6 1.77 18.13 -11.06
N THR A 7 1.48 19.35 -11.49
CA THR A 7 2.19 20.56 -11.07
C THR A 7 1.51 21.20 -9.85
N GLN A 8 2.15 22.21 -9.25
CA GLN A 8 1.50 23.01 -8.20
C GLN A 8 0.26 23.76 -8.72
N GLN A 9 0.25 24.16 -9.99
CA GLN A 9 -0.89 24.85 -10.60
C GLN A 9 -2.07 23.90 -10.78
N ASP A 10 -1.82 22.65 -11.15
CA ASP A 10 -2.87 21.64 -11.30
C ASP A 10 -3.56 21.36 -9.95
N ILE A 11 -2.77 21.21 -8.88
CA ILE A 11 -3.30 20.99 -7.52
C ILE A 11 -4.05 22.24 -7.04
N ALA A 12 -3.50 23.44 -7.28
CA ALA A 12 -4.14 24.69 -6.91
C ALA A 12 -5.52 24.84 -7.57
N GLY A 13 -5.62 24.54 -8.87
CA GLY A 13 -6.89 24.51 -9.60
C GLY A 13 -7.85 23.46 -9.06
N ARG A 14 -7.37 22.25 -8.77
CA ARG A 14 -8.19 21.13 -8.27
C ARG A 14 -8.77 21.38 -6.88
N TRP A 15 -7.99 21.97 -5.97
CA TRP A 15 -8.42 22.27 -4.60
C TRP A 15 -9.02 23.66 -4.43
N GLN A 16 -9.13 24.45 -5.52
CA GLN A 16 -9.54 25.85 -5.48
C GLN A 16 -8.72 26.68 -4.48
N LEU A 17 -7.42 26.38 -4.39
CA LEU A 17 -6.47 27.05 -3.52
C LEU A 17 -5.49 27.91 -4.32
N THR A 18 -4.80 28.82 -3.64
CA THR A 18 -3.68 29.53 -4.27
C THR A 18 -2.46 28.60 -4.39
N VAL A 19 -1.61 28.83 -5.39
CA VAL A 19 -0.32 28.12 -5.54
C VAL A 19 0.54 28.24 -4.25
N ARG A 20 0.45 29.39 -3.57
CA ARG A 20 1.14 29.63 -2.30
C ARG A 20 0.61 28.73 -1.16
N ALA A 21 -0.69 28.48 -1.12
CA ALA A 21 -1.27 27.54 -0.16
C ALA A 21 -0.79 26.11 -0.44
N VAL A 22 -0.72 25.69 -1.70
CA VAL A 22 -0.16 24.39 -2.10
C VAL A 22 1.31 24.25 -1.70
N GLU A 23 2.10 25.31 -1.88
CA GLU A 23 3.50 25.33 -1.44
C GLU A 23 3.63 25.23 0.09
N ASN A 24 2.71 25.84 0.86
CA ASN A 24 2.67 25.68 2.30
C ASN A 24 2.31 24.25 2.70
N CYS A 25 1.36 23.60 2.02
CA CYS A 25 1.04 22.19 2.23
C CYS A 25 2.25 21.29 1.97
N ARG A 26 3.06 21.60 0.94
CA ARG A 26 4.32 20.89 0.67
C ARG A 26 5.33 21.07 1.81
N LYS A 27 5.52 22.31 2.28
CA LYS A 27 6.43 22.62 3.40
C LYS A 27 6.00 21.99 4.72
N ALA A 28 4.69 21.89 4.94
CA ALA A 28 4.10 21.21 6.09
C ALA A 28 4.14 19.67 5.99
N GLY A 29 4.60 19.11 4.85
CA GLY A 29 4.70 17.67 4.64
C GLY A 29 3.37 16.99 4.30
N ILE A 30 2.31 17.74 4.02
CA ILE A 30 0.97 17.21 3.67
C ILE A 30 1.01 16.57 2.28
N ILE A 31 1.68 17.21 1.31
CA ILE A 31 1.92 16.68 -0.03
C ILE A 31 3.41 16.53 -0.30
N THR A 32 3.81 15.42 -0.93
CA THR A 32 5.22 15.13 -1.21
C THR A 32 5.52 15.24 -2.70
N ALA A 33 6.59 15.95 -3.05
CA ALA A 33 7.05 16.01 -4.43
C ALA A 33 7.83 14.74 -4.81
N VAL A 34 7.67 14.29 -6.05
CA VAL A 34 8.42 13.17 -6.61
C VAL A 34 9.89 13.56 -6.76
N LYS A 35 10.77 12.72 -6.22
CA LYS A 35 12.23 12.92 -6.31
C LYS A 35 12.75 12.44 -7.68
N GLY A 36 13.77 13.11 -8.21
CA GLY A 36 14.44 12.70 -9.45
C GLY A 36 13.81 13.20 -10.75
N VAL A 37 12.79 14.07 -10.68
CA VAL A 37 12.17 14.72 -11.84
C VAL A 37 12.48 16.22 -11.83
N PRO A 38 12.74 16.86 -12.99
CA PRO A 38 12.91 18.31 -13.05
C PRO A 38 11.66 19.07 -12.57
N GLY A 39 11.86 19.96 -11.59
CA GLY A 39 10.82 20.80 -11.02
C GLY A 39 9.95 20.11 -9.96
N ILE A 40 9.03 20.86 -9.35
CA ILE A 40 8.12 20.33 -8.34
C ILE A 40 6.96 19.62 -9.05
N ARG A 41 6.93 18.30 -8.90
CA ARG A 41 5.93 17.40 -9.47
C ARG A 41 5.33 16.51 -8.39
N PHE A 42 4.05 16.21 -8.49
CA PHE A 42 3.32 15.39 -7.54
C PHE A 42 2.72 14.18 -8.24
N ASN A 43 2.68 13.04 -7.55
CA ASN A 43 2.01 11.87 -8.06
C ASN A 43 0.49 12.08 -7.96
N LEU A 44 -0.23 11.90 -9.07
CA LEU A 44 -1.70 11.97 -9.12
C LEU A 44 -2.34 11.06 -8.06
N GLN A 45 -1.84 9.84 -7.90
CA GLN A 45 -2.35 8.86 -6.94
C GLN A 45 -2.27 9.38 -5.49
N GLN A 46 -1.17 10.04 -5.13
CA GLN A 46 -1.00 10.60 -3.78
C GLN A 46 -2.01 11.73 -3.50
N ILE A 47 -2.32 12.54 -4.52
CA ILE A 47 -3.29 13.63 -4.40
C ILE A 47 -4.71 13.07 -4.28
N GLU A 48 -5.05 12.05 -5.06
CA GLU A 48 -6.35 11.37 -5.01
C GLU A 48 -6.61 10.64 -3.68
N GLU A 49 -5.56 10.07 -3.07
CA GLU A 49 -5.64 9.50 -1.73
C GLU A 49 -5.96 10.56 -0.66
N LEU A 50 -5.36 11.75 -0.76
CA LEU A 50 -5.59 12.87 0.16
C LEU A 50 -6.99 13.50 0.01
N GLU A 51 -7.57 13.45 -1.18
CA GLU A 51 -8.92 13.96 -1.48
C GLU A 51 -10.04 13.05 -0.95
N GLY A 52 -9.70 11.88 -0.38
CA GLY A 52 -10.68 10.95 0.17
C GLY A 52 -11.46 10.17 -0.89
N THR A 53 -11.11 10.28 -2.17
CA THR A 53 -11.55 9.33 -3.20
C THR A 53 -10.90 7.98 -2.92
N LYS A 54 -11.64 7.06 -2.28
CA LYS A 54 -11.23 5.67 -2.05
C LYS A 54 -11.02 4.97 -3.39
N LEU A 55 -9.82 5.11 -3.95
CA LEU A 55 -9.31 4.14 -4.93
C LEU A 55 -9.15 2.83 -4.18
N GLU A 56 -9.89 1.79 -4.56
CA GLU A 56 -9.55 0.45 -4.12
C GLU A 56 -8.07 0.23 -4.45
N ARG A 57 -7.27 -0.01 -3.41
CA ARG A 57 -5.80 -0.08 -3.46
C ARG A 57 -5.26 -1.15 -4.42
N PHE A 58 -6.14 -2.03 -4.88
CA PHE A 58 -5.87 -3.11 -5.82
C PHE A 58 -6.94 -3.12 -6.90
N SER A 59 -6.54 -3.33 -8.15
CA SER A 59 -7.48 -3.71 -9.21
C SER A 59 -8.24 -4.97 -8.80
N PRO A 60 -9.51 -5.19 -9.23
CA PRO A 60 -10.26 -6.42 -8.93
C PRO A 60 -9.49 -7.71 -9.25
N ILE A 61 -8.64 -7.66 -10.27
CA ILE A 61 -7.77 -8.78 -10.68
C ILE A 61 -6.65 -8.99 -9.66
N GLU A 62 -5.99 -7.92 -9.22
CA GLU A 62 -4.94 -7.98 -8.19
C GLU A 62 -5.52 -8.43 -6.85
N ARG A 63 -6.70 -7.96 -6.48
CA ARG A 63 -7.41 -8.40 -5.27
C ARG A 63 -7.65 -9.91 -5.30
N LYS A 64 -8.18 -10.44 -6.41
CA LYS A 64 -8.40 -11.88 -6.58
C LYS A 64 -7.10 -12.69 -6.55
N LYS A 65 -5.99 -12.12 -7.04
CA LYS A 65 -4.67 -12.75 -6.98
C LYS A 65 -4.15 -12.80 -5.53
N LEU A 66 -4.27 -11.68 -4.80
CA LEU A 66 -3.87 -11.58 -3.40
C LEU A 66 -4.73 -12.48 -2.50
N GLU A 67 -6.03 -12.58 -2.74
CA GLU A 67 -6.91 -13.50 -2.01
C GLU A 67 -6.49 -14.97 -2.20
N ARG A 68 -6.12 -15.36 -3.42
CA ARG A 68 -5.57 -16.71 -3.68
C ARG A 68 -4.25 -16.95 -2.99
N GLU A 69 -3.38 -15.94 -2.95
CA GLU A 69 -2.09 -16.04 -2.29
C GLU A 69 -2.24 -16.14 -0.76
N ILE A 70 -3.16 -15.37 -0.18
CA ILE A 70 -3.54 -15.48 1.25
C ILE A 70 -4.06 -16.88 1.56
N GLU A 71 -4.95 -17.42 0.72
CA GLU A 71 -5.51 -18.76 0.92
C GLU A 71 -4.43 -19.84 0.85
N ALA A 72 -3.54 -19.77 -0.15
CA ALA A 72 -2.42 -20.70 -0.27
C ALA A 72 -1.45 -20.61 0.93
N LEU A 73 -1.21 -19.41 1.45
CA LEU A 73 -0.37 -19.21 2.63
C LEU A 73 -1.03 -19.77 3.90
N LYS A 74 -2.34 -19.58 4.08
CA LYS A 74 -3.09 -20.17 5.21
C LYS A 74 -3.03 -21.70 5.20
N GLN A 75 -3.20 -22.32 4.03
CA GLN A 75 -3.09 -23.78 3.89
C GLN A 75 -1.69 -24.26 4.27
N LYS A 76 -0.63 -23.58 3.83
CA LYS A 76 0.74 -23.91 4.23
C LYS A 76 0.94 -23.79 5.74
N ILE A 77 0.45 -22.71 6.35
CA ILE A 77 0.51 -22.53 7.81
C ILE A 77 -0.18 -23.71 8.52
N ALA A 78 -1.39 -24.08 8.11
CA ALA A 78 -2.10 -25.22 8.69
C ALA A 78 -1.29 -26.51 8.60
N THR A 79 -0.70 -26.82 7.43
CA THR A 79 0.14 -28.02 7.28
C THR A 79 1.39 -27.98 8.18
N TYR A 80 2.01 -26.81 8.36
CA TYR A 80 3.15 -26.68 9.25
C TYR A 80 2.76 -26.82 10.71
N GLU A 81 1.59 -26.33 11.11
CA GLU A 81 1.06 -26.51 12.46
C GLU A 81 0.74 -27.98 12.76
N ASP A 82 0.17 -28.72 11.80
CA ASP A 82 -0.10 -30.16 11.93
C ASP A 82 1.19 -30.96 12.13
N VAL A 83 2.20 -30.70 11.29
CA VAL A 83 3.52 -31.34 11.42
C VAL A 83 4.17 -30.99 12.76
N ARG A 84 4.06 -29.73 13.19
CA ARG A 84 4.57 -29.28 14.49
C ARG A 84 3.89 -30.01 15.65
N ALA A 85 2.57 -30.22 15.58
CA ALA A 85 1.83 -30.96 16.58
C ALA A 85 2.27 -32.43 16.67
N ILE A 86 2.47 -33.09 15.51
CA ILE A 86 2.99 -34.47 15.45
C ILE A 86 4.36 -34.55 16.11
N ILE A 87 5.29 -33.66 15.75
CA ILE A 87 6.65 -33.65 16.30
C ILE A 87 6.62 -33.42 17.82
N LEU A 88 5.85 -32.43 18.30
CA LEU A 88 5.70 -32.18 19.73
C LEU A 88 5.17 -33.41 20.47
N SER A 89 4.17 -34.09 19.91
CA SER A 89 3.60 -35.30 20.53
C SER A 89 4.64 -36.44 20.63
N ALA A 90 5.48 -36.62 19.61
CA ALA A 90 6.52 -37.64 19.59
C ALA A 90 7.63 -37.31 20.59
N SER A 91 8.06 -36.05 20.65
CA SER A 91 9.07 -35.59 21.62
C SER A 91 8.61 -35.78 23.06
N THR A 92 7.36 -35.44 23.39
CA THR A 92 6.81 -35.65 24.74
C THR A 92 6.78 -37.12 25.11
N LYS A 93 6.45 -38.02 24.16
CA LYS A 93 6.49 -39.47 24.40
C LYS A 93 7.91 -39.97 24.66
N MET A 94 8.91 -39.43 23.97
CA MET A 94 10.32 -39.80 24.21
C MET A 94 10.85 -39.30 25.56
N ILE A 95 10.37 -38.15 26.04
CA ILE A 95 10.79 -37.60 27.34
C ILE A 95 10.19 -38.41 28.51
N ASN A 96 9.01 -39.02 28.30
CA ASN A 96 8.29 -39.77 29.33
C ASN A 96 8.64 -41.28 29.35
N LEU A 97 9.58 -41.74 28.51
CA LEU A 97 10.07 -43.12 28.45
C LEU A 97 11.46 -43.22 29.10
#